data_AF-A0A9E9EPI9-F1
#
_entry.id   AF-A0A9E9EPI9-F1
#
_cell.length_a   1.000
_cell.length_b   1.000
_cell.length_c   1.000
_cell.angle_alpha   90.00
_cell.angle_beta   90.00
_cell.angle_gamma   90.00
#
_symmetry.space_group_name_H-M   'P 1'
#
loop_
_entity.id
_entity.type
_entity.pdbx_description
1 polymer ?
#
loop_
_entity_poly.entity_id
_entity_poly.type
_entity_poly.pdbx_seq_one_letter_code
_entity_poly.pdbx_strand_id
1 'polypeptide(L)'
;MMTYYLLTLFLFSFSLVSFVLIRKHILSCLISVEMIVLSLLMMVLFYCLMFNYSMYLYLFMMTFYVCEGVLGLSVLVHMIRCHGNDYINSLFLW
;
A
#
# COMPACT_ATOMS: atom_id res chain seq x y z
N MET A 1 6.15 -7.12 -22.77
CA MET A 1 5.70 -5.83 -22.23
C MET A 1 4.21 -5.84 -21.91
N MET A 2 3.32 -6.11 -22.88
CA MET A 2 1.87 -6.18 -22.61
C MET A 2 1.47 -7.22 -21.54
N THR A 3 2.13 -8.38 -21.52
CA THR A 3 1.91 -9.43 -20.51
C THR A 3 2.27 -8.98 -19.09
N TYR A 4 3.37 -8.24 -18.92
CA TYR A 4 3.78 -7.70 -17.63
C TYR A 4 2.78 -6.65 -17.12
N TYR A 5 2.28 -5.78 -18.01
CA TYR A 5 1.27 -4.79 -17.66
C TYR A 5 -0.05 -5.43 -17.20
N LEU A 6 -0.52 -6.47 -17.91
CA LEU A 6 -1.69 -7.25 -17.51
C LEU A 6 -1.51 -7.92 -16.15
N LEU A 7 -0.31 -8.46 -15.89
CA LEU A 7 0.02 -9.08 -14.61
C LEU A 7 0.03 -8.06 -13.46
N THR A 8 0.58 -6.86 -13.68
CA THR A 8 0.53 -5.78 -12.67
C THR A 8 -0.89 -5.30 -12.39
N LEU A 9 -1.74 -5.20 -13.42
CA LEU A 9 -3.16 -4.86 -13.23
C LEU A 9 -3.91 -5.92 -12.42
N PHE A 10 -3.62 -7.19 -12.67
CA PHE A 10 -4.20 -8.28 -11.90
C PHE A 10 -3.74 -8.27 -10.43
N LEU A 11 -2.47 -7.98 -10.17
CA LEU A 11 -1.95 -7.82 -8.80
C LEU A 11 -2.59 -6.62 -8.09
N PHE A 12 -2.77 -5.50 -8.80
CA PHE A 12 -3.44 -4.32 -8.27
C PHE A 12 -4.90 -4.60 -7.93
N SER A 13 -5.66 -5.27 -8.81
CA SER A 13 -7.06 -5.61 -8.52
C SER A 13 -7.18 -6.58 -7.35
N PHE A 14 -6.31 -7.59 -7.25
CA PHE A 14 -6.32 -8.54 -6.14
C PHE A 14 -5.97 -7.86 -4.80
N SER A 15 -5.01 -6.95 -4.80
CA SER A 15 -4.64 -6.19 -3.60
C SER A 15 -5.73 -5.20 -3.16
N LEU A 16 -6.47 -4.60 -4.10
CA LEU A 16 -7.67 -3.82 -3.77
C LEU A 16 -8.77 -4.69 -3.14
N VAL A 17 -9.03 -5.87 -3.71
CA VAL A 17 -10.04 -6.80 -3.17
C VAL A 17 -9.64 -7.26 -1.77
N SER A 18 -8.36 -7.58 -1.54
CA SER A 18 -7.91 -7.98 -0.20
C SER A 18 -8.08 -6.85 0.81
N PHE A 19 -7.79 -5.59 0.44
CA PHE A 19 -8.00 -4.43 1.31
C PHE A 19 -9.48 -4.27 1.72
N VAL A 20 -10.43 -4.46 0.80
CA VAL A 20 -11.86 -4.32 1.09
C VAL A 20 -12.38 -5.43 2.02
N LEU A 21 -11.86 -6.66 1.87
CA LEU A 21 -12.32 -7.82 2.65
C LEU A 21 -11.76 -7.85 4.09
N ILE A 22 -10.63 -7.21 4.33
CA ILE A 22 -9.97 -7.18 5.64
C ILE A 22 -10.59 -6.06 6.50
N ARG A 23 -11.37 -6.45 7.52
CA ARG A 23 -12.12 -5.49 8.36
C ARG A 23 -11.79 -5.57 9.86
N LYS A 24 -10.96 -6.51 10.29
CA LYS A 24 -10.76 -6.80 11.73
C LYS A 24 -9.51 -6.15 12.30
N HIS A 25 -8.34 -6.50 11.79
CA HIS A 25 -7.06 -6.02 12.32
C HIS A 25 -6.47 -4.95 11.41
N ILE A 26 -5.96 -3.88 12.03
CA ILE A 26 -5.38 -2.75 11.30
C ILE A 26 -4.04 -3.12 10.69
N LEU A 27 -3.27 -3.98 11.34
CA LEU A 27 -2.03 -4.53 10.79
C LEU A 27 -2.27 -5.18 9.42
N SER A 28 -3.34 -5.97 9.28
CA SER A 28 -3.69 -6.61 8.00
C SER A 28 -4.18 -5.61 6.95
N CYS A 29 -4.77 -4.50 7.37
CA CYS A 29 -5.07 -3.38 6.47
C CYS A 29 -3.78 -2.69 6.00
N LEU A 30 -2.80 -2.45 6.88
CA LEU A 30 -1.50 -1.87 6.48
C LEU A 30 -0.77 -2.76 5.46
N ILE A 31 -0.72 -4.07 5.70
CA ILE A 31 -0.09 -5.03 4.79
C ILE A 31 -0.77 -5.03 3.42
N SER A 32 -2.10 -4.92 3.37
CA SER A 32 -2.80 -4.83 2.08
C SER A 32 -2.55 -3.50 1.36
N VAL A 33 -2.38 -2.39 2.09
CA VAL A 33 -1.95 -1.10 1.51
C VAL A 33 -0.53 -1.18 0.94
N GLU A 34 0.42 -1.82 1.62
CA GLU A 34 1.77 -2.04 1.08
C GLU A 34 1.76 -2.85 -0.23
N MET A 35 0.88 -3.86 -0.34
CA MET A 35 0.71 -4.62 -1.58
C MET A 35 0.16 -3.76 -2.72
N ILE A 36 -0.76 -2.84 -2.44
CA ILE A 36 -1.28 -1.87 -3.42
C ILE A 36 -0.14 -0.97 -3.91
N VAL A 37 0.63 -0.40 -2.98
CA VAL A 37 1.77 0.48 -3.28
C VAL A 37 2.81 -0.22 -4.15
N LEU A 38 3.19 -1.46 -3.81
CA LEU A 38 4.14 -2.24 -4.61
C LEU A 38 3.65 -2.45 -6.05
N SER A 39 2.38 -2.79 -6.25
CA SER A 39 1.83 -2.99 -7.59
C SER A 39 1.80 -1.70 -8.43
N LEU A 40 1.50 -0.55 -7.81
CA LEU A 40 1.57 0.77 -8.45
C LEU A 40 3.01 1.14 -8.81
N LEU A 41 3.95 0.85 -7.93
CA LEU A 41 5.36 1.15 -8.13
C LEU A 41 5.94 0.36 -9.33
N MET A 42 5.57 -0.91 -9.46
CA MET A 42 5.91 -1.73 -10.61
C MET A 42 5.32 -1.15 -11.91
N MET A 43 4.10 -0.63 -11.86
CA MET A 43 3.47 0.03 -12.99
C MET A 43 4.23 1.29 -13.45
N VAL A 44 4.66 2.13 -12.51
CA VAL A 44 5.49 3.32 -12.80
C VAL A 44 6.84 2.92 -13.38
N LEU A 45 7.46 1.86 -12.87
CA LEU A 45 8.73 1.35 -13.38
C LEU A 45 8.59 0.91 -14.84
N PHE A 46 7.56 0.13 -15.17
CA PHE A 46 7.30 -0.27 -16.55
C PHE A 46 6.99 0.92 -17.45
N TYR A 47 6.27 1.93 -16.96
CA TYR A 47 6.02 3.15 -17.72
C TYR A 47 7.32 3.89 -18.04
N CYS A 48 8.20 4.11 -17.06
CA CYS A 48 9.50 4.76 -17.28
C CYS A 48 10.37 3.98 -18.28
N LEU A 49 10.39 2.65 -18.20
CA LEU A 49 11.15 1.81 -19.13
C LEU A 49 10.60 1.88 -20.57
N MET A 50 9.27 1.91 -20.76
CA MET A 50 8.67 1.92 -22.10
C MET A 50 8.93 3.21 -22.86
N PHE A 51 8.95 4.35 -22.16
CA PHE A 51 9.20 5.66 -22.76
C PHE A 51 10.67 6.10 -22.68
N ASN A 52 11.58 5.24 -22.19
CA ASN A 52 12.98 5.57 -21.92
C ASN A 52 13.15 6.85 -21.07
N TYR A 53 12.23 7.09 -20.13
CA TYR A 53 12.36 8.21 -19.21
C TYR A 53 13.44 7.95 -18.16
N SER A 54 14.03 9.03 -17.65
CA SER A 54 14.94 8.95 -16.50
C SER A 54 14.22 8.42 -15.25
N MET A 55 14.88 7.52 -14.51
CA MET A 55 14.35 6.89 -13.28
C MET A 55 14.13 7.86 -12.10
N TYR A 56 14.32 9.17 -12.27
CA TYR A 56 14.09 10.17 -11.22
C TYR A 56 12.64 10.19 -10.72
N LEU A 57 11.66 10.02 -11.62
CA LEU A 57 10.24 9.95 -11.24
C LEU A 57 9.95 8.74 -10.33
N TYR A 58 10.58 7.59 -10.63
CA TYR A 58 10.44 6.38 -9.83
C TYR A 58 11.02 6.56 -8.42
N LEU A 59 12.22 7.16 -8.32
CA LEU A 59 12.85 7.44 -7.03
C LEU A 59 12.04 8.43 -6.19
N PHE A 60 11.49 9.47 -6.83
CA PHE A 60 10.64 10.43 -6.14
C PHE A 60 9.38 9.78 -5.57
N MET A 61 8.67 8.97 -6.37
CA MET A 61 7.49 8.24 -5.91
C MET A 61 7.81 7.28 -4.75
N MET A 62 8.94 6.57 -4.83
CA MET A 62 9.41 5.70 -3.74
C MET A 62 9.49 6.42 -2.39
N THR A 63 10.02 7.65 -2.37
CA THR A 63 10.17 8.39 -1.10
C THR A 63 8.83 8.70 -0.45
N PHE A 64 7.83 9.13 -1.23
CA PHE A 64 6.50 9.38 -0.68
C PHE A 64 5.82 8.12 -0.15
N TYR A 65 5.98 6.99 -0.84
CA TYR A 65 5.40 5.74 -0.39
C TYR A 65 5.98 5.25 0.95
N VAL A 66 7.29 5.44 1.17
CA VAL A 66 7.91 5.14 2.46
C VAL A 66 7.36 6.07 3.55
N CYS A 67 7.15 7.35 3.25
CA CYS A 67 6.56 8.29 4.21
C CYS A 67 5.13 7.89 4.62
N GLU A 68 4.28 7.49 3.68
CA GLU A 68 2.94 6.98 3.97
C GLU A 68 2.98 5.70 4.84
N GLY A 69 3.92 4.80 4.58
CA GLY A 69 4.14 3.61 5.40
C GLY A 69 4.49 3.95 6.86
N VAL A 70 5.41 4.90 7.07
CA VAL A 70 5.80 5.36 8.42
C VAL A 70 4.63 6.04 9.14
N LEU A 71 3.84 6.85 8.42
CA LEU A 71 2.63 7.47 8.98
C LEU A 71 1.63 6.40 9.42
N GLY A 72 1.35 5.40 8.59
CA GLY A 72 0.46 4.29 8.94
C GLY A 72 0.92 3.52 10.19
N LEU A 73 2.22 3.21 10.29
CA LEU A 73 2.79 2.53 11.46
C LEU A 73 2.70 3.38 12.72
N SER A 74 2.92 4.70 12.62
CA SER A 74 2.82 5.61 13.77
C SER A 74 1.41 5.65 14.36
N VAL A 75 0.37 5.58 13.52
CA VAL A 75 -1.03 5.50 13.95
C VAL A 75 -1.30 4.17 14.64
N LEU A 76 -0.78 3.06 14.12
CA LEU A 76 -0.91 1.75 14.75
C LEU A 76 -0.27 1.73 16.15
N VAL A 77 0.91 2.31 16.31
CA VAL A 77 1.56 2.42 17.64
C VAL A 77 0.75 3.29 18.60
N HIS A 78 0.11 4.36 18.12
CA HIS A 78 -0.76 5.19 18.96
C HIS A 78 -2.00 4.40 19.43
N MET A 79 -2.59 3.63 18.54
CA MET A 79 -3.76 2.79 18.81
C MET A 79 -3.50 1.71 19.88
N ILE A 80 -2.36 1.02 19.78
CA ILE A 80 -1.95 0.03 20.77
C ILE A 80 -1.81 0.69 22.15
N ARG A 81 -1.26 1.91 22.22
CA ARG A 81 -1.07 2.61 23.50
C ARG A 81 -2.37 3.14 24.11
N CYS A 82 -3.34 3.56 23.29
CA CYS A 82 -4.59 4.14 23.78
C CYS A 82 -5.70 3.11 24.02
N HIS A 83 -5.85 2.11 23.15
CA HIS A 83 -6.94 1.14 23.21
C HIS A 83 -6.48 -0.29 23.59
N GLY A 84 -5.17 -0.53 23.66
CA GLY A 84 -4.60 -1.83 24.02
C GLY A 84 -4.83 -2.94 22.98
N ASN A 85 -5.40 -2.61 21.80
CA ASN A 85 -5.77 -3.60 20.80
C ASN A 85 -5.74 -3.03 19.37
N ASP A 86 -5.50 -3.91 18.40
CA ASP A 86 -5.37 -3.61 16.97
C ASP A 86 -6.68 -3.73 16.18
N TYR A 87 -7.81 -3.93 16.87
CA TYR A 87 -9.10 -4.08 16.23
C TYR A 87 -9.66 -2.73 15.75
N ILE A 88 -10.17 -2.71 14.53
CA ILE A 88 -10.91 -1.55 14.00
C ILE A 88 -12.14 -1.24 14.87
N ASN A 89 -12.75 -2.25 15.48
CA ASN A 89 -13.99 -2.09 16.24
C ASN A 89 -13.81 -1.31 17.56
N SER A 90 -12.60 -1.27 18.14
CA SER A 90 -12.35 -0.49 19.36
C SER A 90 -12.25 1.02 19.11
N LEU A 91 -12.02 1.45 17.87
CA LEU A 91 -12.09 2.87 17.48
C LEU A 91 -13.51 3.43 17.60
N PHE A 92 -14.53 2.61 17.33
CA PHE A 92 -15.93 3.05 17.28
C PHE A 92 -16.62 3.09 18.65
N LEU A 93 -15.95 2.60 19.69
CA LEU A 93 -16.47 2.54 21.05
C LEU A 93 -16.28 3.86 21.83
N TRP A 94 -15.70 4.88 21.20
CA TRP A 94 -15.55 6.27 21.63
C TRP A 94 -15.92 7.19 20.46
#